data_AF-A0A950TQW1-F1
#
_entry.id   AF-A0A950TQW1-F1
#
_cell.length_a   1.000
_cell.length_b   1.000
_cell.length_c   1.000
_cell.angle_alpha   90.00
_cell.angle_beta   90.00
_cell.angle_gamma   90.00
#
_symmetry.space_group_name_H-M   'P 1'
#
loop_
_entity.id
_entity.type
_entity.pdbx_description
1 polymer ?
#
loop_
_entity_poly.entity_id
_entity_poly.type
_entity_poly.pdbx_seq_one_letter_code
_entity_poly.pdbx_strand_id
1 'polypeptide(L)'
;MNVKGFKICAISVNLLLYLVVISSWHDAGVDAQTTSQQTERFDSIVREDFFAGMFGDTARLDKGMKYCEAVLAKDPKHAEALVWHGGGMLARSAISYRNGDSTAGKLQWEQGLDEMNEAVKYAPDDIGVKIGRSATLIGLAQSGWNSQDAQARELLRSALDDYEFVYRSQEKEFSDVDLHSRGELLFGLASGWSILGDHEKTRQYLELIKIWCKGSRYDTEARQWLVGKPRVVTHDCTGCHISR
;
A
#
# COMPACT_ATOMS: atom_id res chain seq x y z
N MET A 1 4.41 -21.38 -24.57
CA MET A 1 3.27 -20.42 -24.73
C MET A 1 3.81 -19.08 -25.23
N ASN A 2 2.96 -18.22 -25.81
CA ASN A 2 3.42 -16.99 -26.47
C ASN A 2 2.94 -15.75 -25.69
N VAL A 3 3.82 -15.19 -24.84
CA VAL A 3 3.53 -13.99 -24.04
C VAL A 3 3.56 -12.77 -24.97
N LYS A 4 2.40 -12.41 -25.52
CA LYS A 4 2.27 -11.18 -26.32
C LYS A 4 2.65 -9.99 -25.44
N GLY A 5 3.68 -9.25 -25.89
CA GLY A 5 4.44 -8.34 -25.03
C GLY A 5 3.58 -7.33 -24.28
N PHE A 6 3.94 -7.14 -23.02
CA PHE A 6 3.40 -6.11 -22.12
C PHE A 6 3.77 -4.72 -22.69
N LYS A 7 2.95 -4.20 -23.60
CA LYS A 7 3.13 -2.85 -24.15
C LYS A 7 2.78 -1.83 -23.08
N ILE A 8 3.74 -1.55 -22.22
CA ILE A 8 3.80 -0.29 -21.47
C ILE A 8 3.76 0.81 -22.53
N CYS A 9 2.60 1.46 -22.67
CA CYS A 9 2.48 2.61 -23.53
C CYS A 9 3.38 3.71 -22.95
N ALA A 10 4.04 4.52 -23.79
CA ALA A 10 4.96 5.56 -23.36
C ALA A 10 4.22 6.79 -22.78
N ILE A 11 3.41 6.54 -21.75
CA ILE A 11 2.88 7.53 -20.82
C ILE A 11 4.07 8.01 -19.99
N SER A 12 4.21 9.32 -19.82
CA SER A 12 5.16 9.90 -18.87
C SER A 12 4.66 9.64 -17.44
N VAL A 13 4.88 8.41 -16.95
CA VAL A 13 4.58 8.03 -15.57
C VAL A 13 5.52 8.80 -14.65
N ASN A 14 5.04 9.94 -14.16
CA ASN A 14 5.55 10.57 -12.96
C ASN A 14 5.28 9.60 -11.80
N LEU A 15 6.23 8.70 -11.55
CA LEU A 15 6.23 7.78 -10.43
C LEU A 15 6.53 8.59 -9.16
N LEU A 16 5.48 9.26 -8.69
CA LEU A 16 5.41 10.08 -7.49
C LEU A 16 4.13 9.67 -6.78
N LEU A 17 4.21 9.56 -5.44
CA LEU A 17 3.16 8.98 -4.59
C LEU A 17 3.11 7.43 -4.75
N TYR A 18 2.82 6.61 -3.74
CA TYR A 18 2.20 6.86 -2.44
C TYR A 18 2.93 6.25 -1.24
N LEU A 19 2.32 6.43 -0.05
CA LEU A 19 2.43 5.64 1.19
C LEU A 19 3.29 6.21 2.32
N VAL A 20 2.59 6.57 3.39
CA VAL A 20 2.97 6.97 4.75
C VAL A 20 1.63 6.93 5.53
N VAL A 21 1.41 6.55 6.80
CA VAL A 21 2.12 5.75 7.83
C VAL A 21 1.04 5.09 8.75
N ILE A 22 1.39 4.04 9.51
CA ILE A 22 0.44 3.14 10.23
C ILE A 22 0.75 3.13 11.75
N SER A 23 0.76 4.30 12.40
CA SER A 23 1.35 4.46 13.74
C SER A 23 0.44 4.06 14.92
N SER A 24 -0.88 4.19 14.80
CA SER A 24 -1.80 4.13 15.96
C SER A 24 -2.84 2.99 15.87
N TRP A 25 -2.40 1.77 15.52
CA TRP A 25 -3.31 0.68 15.11
C TRP A 25 -3.60 -0.38 16.20
N HIS A 26 -3.08 -0.21 17.43
CA HIS A 26 -3.36 -1.08 18.58
C HIS A 26 -3.29 -0.26 19.88
N ASP A 27 -4.44 0.25 20.32
CA ASP A 27 -4.67 0.65 21.73
C ASP A 27 -6.13 0.36 22.17
N ALA A 28 -6.77 -0.61 21.51
CA ALA A 28 -8.04 -1.20 21.96
C ALA A 28 -7.71 -2.29 23.01
N GLY A 29 -8.15 -2.07 24.25
CA GLY A 29 -7.48 -2.62 25.44
C GLY A 29 -7.71 -4.11 25.74
N VAL A 30 -6.68 -4.73 26.34
CA VAL A 30 -6.79 -5.96 27.13
C VAL A 30 -5.96 -5.79 28.41
N ASP A 31 -6.63 -5.62 29.56
CA ASP A 31 -5.98 -5.55 30.87
C ASP A 31 -5.53 -6.94 31.37
N ALA A 32 -4.23 -7.24 31.26
CA ALA A 32 -3.56 -8.24 32.08
C ALA A 32 -2.04 -7.99 32.12
N GLN A 33 -1.46 -7.92 33.32
CA GLN A 33 -0.03 -7.64 33.52
C GLN A 33 0.85 -8.76 32.92
N THR A 34 1.46 -8.49 31.76
CA THR A 34 2.65 -9.22 31.29
C THR A 34 3.72 -8.21 30.92
N THR A 35 4.94 -8.38 31.42
CA THR A 35 6.07 -7.52 31.07
C THR A 35 6.60 -7.86 29.68
N SER A 36 5.87 -7.48 28.65
CA SER A 36 6.39 -7.44 27.28
C SER A 36 7.38 -6.30 27.17
N GLN A 37 8.66 -6.65 27.01
CA GLN A 37 9.60 -5.76 26.31
C GLN A 37 9.02 -5.59 24.90
N GLN A 38 8.43 -4.41 24.63
CA GLN A 38 7.66 -4.16 23.41
C GLN A 38 8.59 -4.25 22.20
N THR A 39 8.61 -5.41 21.54
CA THR A 39 9.39 -5.64 20.32
C THR A 39 9.00 -4.57 19.32
N GLU A 40 10.00 -3.81 18.85
CA GLU A 40 9.77 -2.79 17.85
C GLU A 40 9.13 -3.44 16.61
N ARG A 41 7.98 -2.92 16.17
CA ARG A 41 7.25 -3.45 15.01
C ARG A 41 8.19 -3.46 13.80
N PHE A 42 8.20 -4.54 13.02
CA PHE A 42 9.06 -4.60 11.83
C PHE A 42 8.77 -3.40 10.91
N ASP A 43 7.48 -3.05 10.79
CA ASP A 43 7.03 -1.88 10.05
C ASP A 43 7.54 -0.52 10.57
N SER A 44 7.97 -0.32 11.82
CA SER A 44 8.62 0.94 12.22
C SER A 44 10.09 1.02 11.79
N ILE A 45 10.78 -0.12 11.70
CA ILE A 45 12.22 -0.20 11.44
C ILE A 45 12.53 0.11 9.96
N VAL A 46 11.75 -0.43 9.03
CA VAL A 46 12.07 -0.36 7.58
C VAL A 46 11.34 0.76 6.84
N ARG A 47 10.17 1.17 7.34
CA ARG A 47 9.23 2.15 6.76
C ARG A 47 9.86 3.39 6.15
N GLU A 48 10.70 4.10 6.88
CA GLU A 48 11.25 5.37 6.39
C GLU A 48 12.29 5.17 5.29
N ASP A 49 13.02 4.04 5.33
CA ASP A 49 13.97 3.66 4.29
C ASP A 49 13.23 3.33 2.99
N PHE A 50 12.16 2.53 3.09
CA PHE A 50 11.32 2.17 1.95
C PHE A 50 10.61 3.37 1.32
N PHE A 51 9.98 4.23 2.12
CA PHE A 51 9.21 5.36 1.59
C PHE A 51 10.12 6.44 1.01
N ALA A 52 11.25 6.79 1.64
CA ALA A 52 12.27 7.62 1.00
C ALA A 52 12.77 7.00 -0.33
N GLY A 53 12.89 5.66 -0.35
CA GLY A 53 13.15 4.87 -1.55
C GLY A 53 12.14 5.05 -2.67
N MET A 54 10.85 4.96 -2.36
CA MET A 54 9.76 5.16 -3.33
C MET A 54 9.69 6.61 -3.84
N PHE A 55 10.11 7.59 -3.03
CA PHE A 55 10.30 8.99 -3.45
C PHE A 55 11.64 9.26 -4.16
N GLY A 56 12.48 8.24 -4.38
CA GLY A 56 13.67 8.30 -5.24
C GLY A 56 15.03 8.20 -4.54
N ASP A 57 15.09 8.13 -3.20
CA ASP A 57 16.33 7.87 -2.47
C ASP A 57 16.66 6.36 -2.51
N THR A 58 17.30 5.93 -3.59
CA THR A 58 17.67 4.52 -3.78
C THR A 58 18.63 3.99 -2.72
N ALA A 59 19.39 4.86 -2.03
CA ALA A 59 20.27 4.46 -0.94
C ALA A 59 19.49 4.12 0.34
N ARG A 60 18.42 4.88 0.64
CA ARG A 60 17.42 4.53 1.65
C ARG A 60 16.71 3.23 1.26
N LEU A 61 16.24 3.08 0.01
CA LEU A 61 15.61 1.82 -0.44
C LEU A 61 16.53 0.61 -0.21
N ASP A 62 17.78 0.70 -0.63
CA ASP A 62 18.77 -0.38 -0.46
C ASP A 62 19.10 -0.68 1.01
N LYS A 63 18.97 0.28 1.92
CA LYS A 63 19.10 0.06 3.37
C LYS A 63 17.90 -0.72 3.93
N GLY A 64 16.69 -0.35 3.53
CA GLY A 64 15.46 -1.07 3.91
C GLY A 64 15.46 -2.51 3.38
N MET A 65 15.79 -2.69 2.10
CA MET A 65 15.88 -4.01 1.47
C MET A 65 16.89 -4.92 2.18
N LYS A 66 18.10 -4.42 2.49
CA LYS A 66 19.12 -5.19 3.23
C LYS A 66 18.68 -5.61 4.63
N TYR A 67 17.81 -4.83 5.29
CA TYR A 67 17.23 -5.25 6.57
C TYR A 67 16.28 -6.44 6.38
N CYS A 68 15.37 -6.37 5.40
CA CYS A 68 14.49 -7.48 5.06
C CYS A 68 15.29 -8.73 4.63
N GLU A 69 16.27 -8.59 3.74
CA GLU A 69 17.20 -9.64 3.31
C GLU A 69 17.87 -10.32 4.53
N ALA A 70 18.35 -9.54 5.51
CA ALA A 70 19.00 -10.04 6.73
C ALA A 70 18.07 -10.67 7.78
N VAL A 71 16.75 -10.49 7.63
CA VAL A 71 15.72 -11.20 8.43
C VAL A 71 15.25 -12.45 7.70
N LEU A 72 15.00 -12.38 6.39
CA LEU A 72 14.63 -13.51 5.54
C LEU A 72 15.74 -14.59 5.48
N ALA A 73 17.01 -14.19 5.61
CA ALA A 73 18.14 -15.12 5.76
C ALA A 73 18.13 -15.94 7.08
N LYS A 74 17.30 -15.55 8.07
CA LYS A 74 17.15 -16.24 9.37
C LYS A 74 15.81 -16.96 9.46
N ASP A 75 14.74 -16.30 9.00
CA ASP A 75 13.41 -16.88 8.83
C ASP A 75 12.87 -16.53 7.43
N PRO A 76 12.99 -17.44 6.45
CA PRO A 76 12.46 -17.25 5.09
C PRO A 76 10.93 -17.13 5.01
N LYS A 77 10.20 -17.27 6.12
CA LYS A 77 8.73 -17.17 6.20
C LYS A 77 8.24 -15.96 7.00
N HIS A 78 9.14 -15.08 7.44
CA HIS A 78 8.79 -13.88 8.18
C HIS A 78 7.91 -12.95 7.34
N ALA A 79 6.59 -13.01 7.54
CA ALA A 79 5.62 -12.43 6.61
C ALA A 79 5.76 -10.91 6.41
N GLU A 80 6.04 -10.14 7.47
CA GLU A 80 6.34 -8.71 7.32
C GLU A 80 7.59 -8.46 6.45
N ALA A 81 8.67 -9.22 6.65
CA ALA A 81 9.89 -9.05 5.86
C ALA A 81 9.67 -9.41 4.38
N LEU A 82 8.87 -10.44 4.10
CA LEU A 82 8.42 -10.79 2.76
C LEU A 82 7.58 -9.67 2.12
N VAL A 83 6.63 -9.08 2.85
CA VAL A 83 5.76 -8.05 2.26
C VAL A 83 6.52 -6.75 1.96
N TRP A 84 7.39 -6.33 2.87
CA TRP A 84 8.22 -5.14 2.66
C TRP A 84 9.24 -5.36 1.55
N HIS A 85 9.97 -6.48 1.56
CA HIS A 85 10.91 -6.83 0.48
C HIS A 85 10.20 -6.88 -0.88
N GLY A 86 9.06 -7.57 -0.97
CA GLY A 86 8.29 -7.67 -2.21
C GLY A 86 7.81 -6.31 -2.74
N GLY A 87 7.39 -5.40 -1.86
CA GLY A 87 7.07 -4.02 -2.23
C GLY A 87 8.27 -3.24 -2.78
N GLY A 88 9.46 -3.41 -2.19
CA GLY A 88 10.70 -2.84 -2.73
C GLY A 88 11.17 -3.48 -4.04
N MET A 89 10.89 -4.77 -4.25
CA MET A 89 11.11 -5.44 -5.54
C MET A 89 10.19 -4.86 -6.61
N LEU A 90 8.92 -4.55 -6.32
CA LEU A 90 8.06 -3.84 -7.28
C LEU A 90 8.51 -2.38 -7.52
N ALA A 91 9.02 -1.68 -6.51
CA ALA A 91 9.61 -0.35 -6.70
C ALA A 91 10.87 -0.40 -7.60
N ARG A 92 11.77 -1.37 -7.37
CA ARG A 92 12.91 -1.66 -8.26
C ARG A 92 12.46 -2.02 -9.68
N SER A 93 11.39 -2.82 -9.82
CA SER A 93 10.80 -3.18 -11.12
C SER A 93 10.36 -1.95 -11.93
N ALA A 94 9.64 -1.01 -11.29
CA ALA A 94 9.21 0.24 -11.94
C ALA A 94 10.41 1.09 -12.41
N ILE A 95 11.49 1.14 -11.63
CA ILE A 95 12.74 1.82 -12.01
C ILE A 95 13.39 1.12 -13.22
N SER A 96 13.49 -0.21 -13.22
CA SER A 96 14.07 -0.99 -14.32
C SER A 96 13.28 -0.81 -15.62
N TYR A 97 11.95 -0.88 -15.59
CA TYR A 97 11.10 -0.61 -16.74
C TYR A 97 11.25 0.82 -17.27
N ARG A 98 11.30 1.83 -16.39
CA ARG A 98 11.55 3.23 -16.77
C ARG A 98 12.91 3.42 -17.45
N ASN A 99 13.91 2.65 -17.04
CA ASN A 99 15.26 2.66 -17.62
C ASN A 99 15.38 1.77 -18.89
N GLY A 100 14.30 1.11 -19.31
CA GLY A 100 14.26 0.23 -20.48
C GLY A 100 14.66 -1.22 -20.24
N ASP A 101 15.18 -1.58 -19.06
CA ASP A 101 15.49 -2.96 -18.71
C ASP A 101 14.22 -3.74 -18.35
N SER A 102 13.55 -4.21 -19.40
CA SER A 102 12.36 -5.05 -19.30
C SER A 102 12.65 -6.46 -18.75
N THR A 103 13.91 -6.89 -18.69
CA THR A 103 14.32 -8.20 -18.17
C THR A 103 14.42 -8.15 -16.66
N ALA A 104 15.20 -7.20 -16.13
CA ALA A 104 15.25 -6.93 -14.69
C ALA A 104 13.87 -6.51 -14.17
N GLY A 105 13.16 -5.63 -14.89
CA GLY A 105 11.80 -5.20 -14.55
C GLY A 105 10.84 -6.39 -14.38
N LYS A 106 10.86 -7.35 -15.30
CA LYS A 106 10.01 -8.56 -15.21
C LYS A 106 10.40 -9.46 -14.04
N LEU A 107 11.69 -9.75 -13.86
CA LEU A 107 12.14 -10.62 -12.76
C LEU A 107 11.79 -10.03 -11.39
N GLN A 108 12.03 -8.73 -11.21
CA GLN A 108 11.72 -7.99 -9.99
C GLN A 108 10.20 -7.90 -9.74
N TRP A 109 9.40 -7.81 -10.81
CA TRP A 109 7.94 -7.85 -10.73
C TRP A 109 7.42 -9.19 -10.23
N GLU A 110 7.85 -10.29 -10.87
CA GLU A 110 7.40 -11.64 -10.54
C GLU A 110 7.82 -12.01 -9.10
N GLN A 111 9.07 -11.78 -8.72
CA GLN A 111 9.55 -11.99 -7.35
C GLN A 111 8.76 -11.16 -6.33
N GLY A 112 8.53 -9.87 -6.59
CA GLY A 112 7.83 -8.99 -5.64
C GLY A 112 6.36 -9.37 -5.42
N LEU A 113 5.68 -9.89 -6.44
CA LEU A 113 4.34 -10.45 -6.29
C LEU A 113 4.35 -11.78 -5.53
N ASP A 114 5.26 -12.69 -5.85
CA ASP A 114 5.34 -14.00 -5.19
C ASP A 114 5.64 -13.85 -3.70
N GLU A 115 6.57 -12.97 -3.30
CA GLU A 115 6.89 -12.68 -1.90
C GLU A 115 5.70 -12.12 -1.12
N MET A 116 4.99 -11.12 -1.66
CA MET A 116 3.80 -10.56 -1.00
C MET A 116 2.63 -11.55 -0.95
N ASN A 117 2.51 -12.47 -1.92
CA ASN A 117 1.52 -13.54 -1.91
C ASN A 117 1.88 -14.65 -0.91
N GLU A 118 3.15 -15.01 -0.76
CA GLU A 118 3.64 -15.92 0.28
C GLU A 118 3.45 -15.32 1.68
N ALA A 119 3.70 -14.02 1.86
CA ALA A 119 3.46 -13.31 3.12
C ALA A 119 2.03 -13.51 3.64
N VAL A 120 1.02 -13.32 2.79
CA VAL A 120 -0.40 -13.52 3.16
C VAL A 120 -0.77 -15.01 3.28
N LYS A 121 -0.01 -15.95 2.72
CA LYS A 121 -0.20 -17.39 3.03
C LYS A 121 0.35 -17.76 4.40
N TYR A 122 1.45 -17.13 4.84
CA TYR A 122 2.04 -17.39 6.16
C TYR A 122 1.34 -16.64 7.29
N ALA A 123 0.79 -15.45 7.02
CA ALA A 123 0.09 -14.63 7.98
C ALA A 123 -1.25 -14.11 7.40
N PRO A 124 -2.26 -15.00 7.23
CA PRO A 124 -3.49 -14.70 6.49
C PRO A 124 -4.43 -13.70 7.17
N ASP A 125 -4.28 -13.47 8.47
CA ASP A 125 -5.07 -12.53 9.27
C ASP A 125 -4.28 -11.31 9.75
N ASP A 126 -2.99 -11.19 9.37
CA ASP A 126 -2.11 -10.13 9.86
C ASP A 126 -2.40 -8.79 9.16
N ILE A 127 -2.76 -7.79 9.97
CA ILE A 127 -3.12 -6.44 9.52
C ILE A 127 -1.93 -5.70 8.91
N GLY A 128 -0.72 -5.85 9.46
CA GLY A 128 0.50 -5.21 8.93
C GLY A 128 0.87 -5.75 7.55
N VAL A 129 0.81 -7.07 7.39
CA VAL A 129 1.05 -7.76 6.12
C VAL A 129 0.00 -7.38 5.07
N LYS A 130 -1.28 -7.40 5.42
CA LYS A 130 -2.36 -6.99 4.51
C LYS A 130 -2.22 -5.55 4.08
N ILE A 131 -2.02 -4.61 5.01
CA ILE A 131 -1.86 -3.20 4.65
C ILE A 131 -0.64 -3.04 3.73
N GLY A 132 0.52 -3.63 4.07
CA GLY A 132 1.74 -3.51 3.26
C GLY A 132 1.57 -3.96 1.80
N ARG A 133 0.93 -5.12 1.58
CA ARG A 133 0.62 -5.64 0.24
C ARG A 133 -0.39 -4.76 -0.49
N SER A 134 -1.53 -4.48 0.14
CA SER A 134 -2.61 -3.72 -0.48
C SER A 134 -2.21 -2.30 -0.85
N ALA A 135 -1.53 -1.62 0.07
CA ALA A 135 -0.99 -0.29 -0.11
C ALA A 135 -0.11 -0.23 -1.36
N THR A 136 0.87 -1.13 -1.46
CA THR A 136 1.80 -1.24 -2.60
C THR A 136 1.05 -1.43 -3.91
N LEU A 137 0.13 -2.40 -3.96
CA LEU A 137 -0.59 -2.76 -5.19
C LEU A 137 -1.59 -1.69 -5.64
N ILE A 138 -2.27 -1.01 -4.70
CA ILE A 138 -3.18 0.10 -5.01
C ILE A 138 -2.39 1.32 -5.51
N GLY A 139 -1.24 1.66 -4.90
CA GLY A 139 -0.37 2.74 -5.35
C GLY A 139 0.19 2.52 -6.76
N LEU A 140 0.59 1.29 -7.08
CA LEU A 140 1.01 0.91 -8.43
C LEU A 140 -0.15 0.95 -9.43
N ALA A 141 -1.37 0.56 -9.04
CA ALA A 141 -2.55 0.70 -9.89
C ALA A 141 -2.91 2.18 -10.18
N GLN A 142 -2.87 3.03 -9.15
CA GLN A 142 -3.04 4.49 -9.27
C GLN A 142 -1.97 5.12 -10.18
N SER A 143 -0.76 4.57 -10.21
CA SER A 143 0.35 5.00 -11.07
C SER A 143 0.16 4.68 -12.57
N GLY A 144 -0.95 4.07 -12.97
CA GLY A 144 -1.33 3.91 -14.38
C GLY A 144 -1.30 2.47 -14.91
N TRP A 145 -1.68 1.47 -14.10
CA TRP A 145 -1.96 0.13 -14.64
C TRP A 145 -3.05 0.18 -15.73
N ASN A 146 -2.96 -0.71 -16.71
CA ASN A 146 -4.04 -0.92 -17.65
C ASN A 146 -5.24 -1.55 -16.94
N SER A 147 -6.24 -0.75 -16.56
CA SER A 147 -7.44 -1.20 -15.86
C SER A 147 -8.36 -2.12 -16.69
N GLN A 148 -8.02 -2.40 -17.95
CA GLN A 148 -8.66 -3.41 -18.80
C GLN A 148 -7.92 -4.76 -18.81
N ASP A 149 -6.69 -4.85 -18.29
CA ASP A 149 -5.96 -6.11 -18.21
C ASP A 149 -6.54 -7.01 -17.11
N ALA A 150 -6.87 -8.25 -17.44
CA ALA A 150 -7.55 -9.16 -16.52
C ALA A 150 -6.70 -9.54 -15.30
N GLN A 151 -5.38 -9.63 -15.45
CA GLN A 151 -4.48 -10.00 -14.35
C GLN A 151 -4.25 -8.79 -13.42
N ALA A 152 -4.06 -7.60 -13.98
CA ALA A 152 -3.97 -6.36 -13.21
C ALA A 152 -5.27 -6.06 -12.43
N ARG A 153 -6.44 -6.32 -13.03
CA ARG A 153 -7.75 -6.19 -12.35
C ARG A 153 -7.92 -7.17 -11.20
N GLU A 154 -7.51 -8.43 -11.38
CA GLU A 154 -7.64 -9.43 -10.31
C GLU A 154 -6.64 -9.20 -9.18
N LEU A 155 -5.41 -8.79 -9.51
CA LEU A 155 -4.40 -8.38 -8.54
C LEU A 155 -4.89 -7.18 -7.70
N LEU A 156 -5.47 -6.16 -8.35
CA LEU A 156 -6.05 -5.01 -7.65
C LEU A 156 -7.28 -5.40 -6.80
N ARG A 157 -8.12 -6.33 -7.27
CA ARG A 157 -9.22 -6.90 -6.46
C ARG A 157 -8.68 -7.55 -5.19
N SER A 158 -7.67 -8.41 -5.32
CA SER A 158 -7.04 -9.08 -4.18
C SER A 158 -6.45 -8.11 -3.15
N ALA A 159 -5.93 -6.96 -3.61
CA ALA A 159 -5.43 -5.88 -2.76
C ALA A 159 -6.57 -5.14 -2.06
N LEU A 160 -7.71 -4.93 -2.73
CA LEU A 160 -8.89 -4.30 -2.12
C LEU A 160 -9.54 -5.21 -1.09
N ASP A 161 -9.63 -6.52 -1.36
CA ASP A 161 -10.21 -7.48 -0.41
C ASP A 161 -9.40 -7.55 0.90
N ASP A 162 -8.07 -7.42 0.83
CA ASP A 162 -7.21 -7.30 2.02
C ASP A 162 -7.37 -5.96 2.76
N TYR A 163 -7.57 -4.83 2.05
CA TYR A 163 -7.94 -3.55 2.69
C TYR A 163 -9.36 -3.60 3.30
N GLU A 164 -10.30 -4.35 2.70
CA GLU A 164 -11.64 -4.55 3.27
C GLU A 164 -11.61 -5.43 4.51
N PHE A 165 -10.74 -6.45 4.57
CA PHE A 165 -10.46 -7.21 5.79
C PHE A 165 -9.94 -6.26 6.88
N VAL A 166 -8.97 -5.42 6.56
CA VAL A 166 -8.35 -4.48 7.51
C VAL A 166 -9.39 -3.51 8.09
N TYR A 167 -10.22 -2.90 7.25
CA TYR A 167 -11.32 -2.04 7.70
C TYR A 167 -12.29 -2.79 8.63
N ARG A 168 -12.79 -3.97 8.21
CA ARG A 168 -13.77 -4.75 8.99
C ARG A 168 -13.21 -5.25 10.32
N SER A 169 -11.92 -5.55 10.38
CA SER A 169 -11.23 -6.00 11.60
C SER A 169 -11.14 -4.91 12.66
N GLN A 170 -11.29 -3.63 12.28
CA GLN A 170 -11.22 -2.48 13.17
C GLN A 170 -12.52 -1.66 13.25
N GLU A 171 -13.56 -1.97 12.46
CA GLU A 171 -14.76 -1.13 12.28
C GLU A 171 -15.44 -0.67 13.60
N LYS A 172 -15.35 -1.48 14.66
CA LYS A 172 -15.89 -1.15 15.99
C LYS A 172 -15.10 -0.05 16.71
N GLU A 173 -13.77 -0.12 16.64
CA GLU A 173 -12.83 0.76 17.34
C GLU A 173 -12.19 1.78 16.36
N PHE A 174 -12.83 1.99 15.19
CA PHE A 174 -12.28 2.81 14.10
C PHE A 174 -12.22 4.32 14.44
N SER A 175 -12.81 4.72 15.57
CA SER A 175 -12.60 6.02 16.21
C SER A 175 -11.18 6.23 16.73
N ASP A 176 -10.43 5.16 16.99
CA ASP A 176 -9.20 5.18 17.78
C ASP A 176 -7.96 5.06 16.87
N VAL A 177 -8.14 4.42 15.70
CA VAL A 177 -7.23 4.52 14.56
C VAL A 177 -6.99 6.00 14.22
N ASP A 178 -5.77 6.44 13.99
CA ASP A 178 -5.51 7.85 13.75
C ASP A 178 -6.15 8.39 12.44
N LEU A 179 -6.36 9.71 12.39
CA LEU A 179 -7.06 10.38 11.28
C LEU A 179 -6.38 10.15 9.92
N HIS A 180 -5.05 10.09 9.90
CA HIS A 180 -4.25 9.84 8.71
C HIS A 180 -4.48 8.42 8.20
N SER A 181 -4.29 7.46 9.09
CA SER A 181 -4.53 6.03 8.89
C SER A 181 -5.94 5.70 8.37
N ARG A 182 -6.99 6.31 8.96
CA ARG A 182 -8.38 6.22 8.46
C ARG A 182 -8.52 6.77 7.05
N GLY A 183 -7.92 7.95 6.81
CA GLY A 183 -7.96 8.64 5.53
C GLY A 183 -7.39 7.78 4.41
N GLU A 184 -6.13 7.36 4.53
CA GLU A 184 -5.42 6.58 3.52
C GLU A 184 -6.09 5.21 3.26
N LEU A 185 -6.57 4.51 4.29
CA LEU A 185 -7.28 3.23 4.12
C LEU A 185 -8.55 3.40 3.28
N LEU A 186 -9.42 4.33 3.66
CA LEU A 186 -10.70 4.55 2.97
C LEU A 186 -10.51 5.19 1.58
N PHE A 187 -9.50 6.04 1.38
CA PHE A 187 -9.18 6.60 0.06
C PHE A 187 -8.53 5.57 -0.87
N GLY A 188 -7.70 4.66 -0.35
CA GLY A 188 -7.17 3.53 -1.13
C GLY A 188 -8.29 2.60 -1.58
N LEU A 189 -9.23 2.27 -0.68
CA LEU A 189 -10.45 1.52 -1.01
C LEU A 189 -11.28 2.24 -2.08
N ALA A 190 -11.63 3.51 -1.88
CA ALA A 190 -12.37 4.28 -2.88
C ALA A 190 -11.65 4.35 -4.24
N SER A 191 -10.32 4.53 -4.23
CA SER A 191 -9.50 4.61 -5.45
C SER A 191 -9.45 3.30 -6.22
N GLY A 192 -9.13 2.19 -5.57
CA GLY A 192 -9.03 0.90 -6.28
C GLY A 192 -10.39 0.45 -6.81
N TRP A 193 -11.48 0.62 -6.05
CA TRP A 193 -12.82 0.35 -6.56
C TRP A 193 -13.18 1.26 -7.75
N SER A 194 -12.78 2.53 -7.73
CA SER A 194 -12.94 3.43 -8.88
C SER A 194 -12.11 3.03 -10.11
N ILE A 195 -10.91 2.49 -9.92
CA ILE A 195 -10.06 1.96 -11.01
C ILE A 195 -10.67 0.69 -11.62
N LEU A 196 -11.31 -0.15 -10.79
CA LEU A 196 -12.06 -1.31 -11.26
C LEU A 196 -13.39 -0.95 -11.94
N GLY A 197 -13.90 0.27 -11.74
CA GLY A 197 -15.19 0.76 -12.27
C GLY A 197 -16.39 0.51 -11.36
N ASP A 198 -16.17 0.11 -10.10
CA ASP A 198 -17.23 -0.07 -9.11
C ASP A 198 -17.59 1.28 -8.46
N HIS A 199 -18.45 2.03 -9.14
CA HIS A 199 -18.88 3.34 -8.68
C HIS A 199 -19.72 3.32 -7.39
N GLU A 200 -20.30 2.17 -7.00
CA GLU A 200 -21.09 2.07 -5.77
C GLU A 200 -20.18 1.84 -4.56
N LYS A 201 -19.24 0.90 -4.63
CA LYS A 201 -18.19 0.78 -3.59
C LYS A 201 -17.35 2.05 -3.50
N THR A 202 -17.02 2.70 -4.63
CA THR A 202 -16.37 4.02 -4.63
C THR A 202 -17.16 5.04 -3.79
N ARG A 203 -18.47 5.15 -4.02
CA ARG A 203 -19.36 6.03 -3.26
C ARG A 203 -19.41 5.66 -1.78
N GLN A 204 -19.54 4.37 -1.45
CA GLN A 204 -19.61 3.86 -0.08
C GLN A 204 -18.39 4.31 0.74
N TYR A 205 -17.17 4.14 0.24
CA TYR A 205 -15.97 4.53 0.97
C TYR A 205 -15.79 6.06 1.08
N LEU A 206 -16.21 6.82 0.06
CA LEU A 206 -16.24 8.29 0.13
C LEU A 206 -17.28 8.83 1.15
N GLU A 207 -18.40 8.14 1.34
CA GLU A 207 -19.36 8.44 2.41
C GLU A 207 -18.80 8.07 3.80
N LEU A 208 -18.09 6.96 3.92
CA LEU A 208 -17.38 6.59 5.16
C LEU A 208 -16.30 7.63 5.54
N ILE A 209 -15.57 8.21 4.57
CA ILE A 209 -14.61 9.29 4.83
C ILE A 209 -15.31 10.54 5.42
N LYS A 210 -16.49 10.90 4.92
CA LYS A 210 -17.28 12.04 5.43
C LYS A 210 -17.77 11.85 6.87
N ILE A 211 -17.83 10.59 7.34
CA ILE A 211 -18.18 10.22 8.71
C ILE A 211 -16.92 10.18 9.58
N TRP A 212 -15.99 9.28 9.24
CA TRP A 212 -14.83 8.94 10.09
C TRP A 212 -13.71 9.97 10.08
N CYS A 213 -13.61 10.79 9.03
CA CYS A 213 -12.60 11.84 8.87
C CYS A 213 -13.22 13.25 8.84
N LYS A 214 -14.45 13.40 9.35
CA LYS A 214 -15.26 14.63 9.30
C LYS A 214 -14.48 15.90 9.68
N GLY A 215 -14.58 16.94 8.86
CA GLY A 215 -13.92 18.24 9.08
C GLY A 215 -12.43 18.29 8.70
N SER A 216 -11.84 17.18 8.24
CA SER A 216 -10.45 17.15 7.78
C SER A 216 -10.28 17.47 6.28
N ARG A 217 -9.03 17.45 5.82
CA ARG A 217 -8.67 17.45 4.40
C ARG A 217 -9.33 16.27 3.65
N TYR A 218 -9.35 15.07 4.24
CA TYR A 218 -9.95 13.88 3.63
C TYR A 218 -11.46 14.04 3.39
N ASP A 219 -12.21 14.55 4.38
CA ASP A 219 -13.65 14.87 4.23
C ASP A 219 -13.88 15.92 3.12
N THR A 220 -13.01 16.92 3.05
CA THR A 220 -13.04 17.95 2.01
C THR A 220 -12.79 17.39 0.60
N GLU A 221 -11.81 16.51 0.44
CA GLU A 221 -11.48 15.87 -0.84
C GLU A 221 -12.55 14.84 -1.26
N ALA A 222 -13.12 14.07 -0.32
CA ALA A 222 -14.18 13.10 -0.61
C ALA A 222 -15.46 13.78 -1.09
N ARG A 223 -15.84 14.92 -0.49
CA ARG A 223 -16.97 15.75 -0.97
C ARG A 223 -16.74 16.27 -2.39
N GLN A 224 -15.51 16.65 -2.75
CA GLN A 224 -15.18 17.11 -4.11
C GLN A 224 -15.32 15.99 -5.13
N TRP A 225 -14.87 14.77 -4.80
CA TRP A 225 -15.04 13.60 -5.67
C TRP A 225 -16.52 13.29 -5.90
N LEU A 226 -17.32 13.21 -4.83
CA LEU A 226 -18.75 12.87 -4.90
C LEU A 226 -19.59 13.83 -5.75
N VAL A 227 -19.21 15.10 -5.87
CA VAL A 227 -19.87 16.08 -6.75
C VAL A 227 -19.34 16.08 -8.19
N GLY A 228 -18.71 14.99 -8.64
CA GLY A 228 -18.27 14.82 -10.02
C GLY A 228 -16.95 15.51 -10.34
N LYS A 229 -16.08 15.77 -9.35
CA LYS A 229 -14.68 16.17 -9.56
C LYS A 229 -13.73 15.06 -9.09
N PRO A 230 -13.77 13.85 -9.71
CA PRO A 230 -12.78 12.83 -9.44
C PRO A 230 -11.40 13.39 -9.77
N ARG A 231 -10.50 13.32 -8.80
CA ARG A 231 -9.06 13.48 -9.04
C ARG A 231 -8.46 12.09 -9.04
N VAL A 232 -7.46 11.84 -9.89
CA VAL A 232 -6.40 10.91 -9.48
C VAL A 232 -5.87 11.50 -8.18
N VAL A 233 -6.02 10.75 -7.09
CA VAL A 233 -5.92 11.32 -5.75
C VAL A 233 -4.48 11.78 -5.54
N THR A 234 -4.25 13.08 -5.49
CA THR A 234 -2.97 13.70 -5.12
C THR A 234 -3.06 14.24 -3.70
N HIS A 235 -3.26 13.34 -2.74
CA HIS A 235 -2.85 13.56 -1.36
C HIS A 235 -1.34 13.83 -1.35
N ASP A 236 -0.93 15.08 -1.49
CA ASP A 236 0.43 15.51 -1.15
C ASP A 236 0.68 15.24 0.35
N CYS A 237 1.17 14.03 0.67
CA CYS A 237 1.56 13.60 2.02
C CYS A 237 2.70 14.45 2.59
N THR A 238 3.42 15.17 1.73
CA THR A 238 4.37 16.23 2.07
C THR A 238 3.78 17.27 3.03
N GLY A 239 2.45 17.49 3.04
CA GLY A 239 1.77 18.33 4.04
C GLY A 239 1.85 17.82 5.49
N CYS A 240 2.16 16.53 5.69
CA CYS A 240 2.35 15.88 7.00
C CYS A 240 3.83 15.52 7.28
N HIS A 241 4.71 15.62 6.28
CA HIS A 241 6.09 15.10 6.32
C HIS A 241 7.17 16.13 5.97
N ILE A 242 6.92 17.41 6.30
CA ILE A 242 8.00 18.38 6.47
C ILE A 242 8.71 18.04 7.79
N SER A 243 10.00 17.71 7.74
CA SER A 243 10.83 17.55 8.93
C SER A 243 11.15 18.93 9.54
N ARG A 244 10.23 19.46 10.36
CA ARG A 244 10.33 20.71 11.15
C ARG A 244 10.90 21.94 10.42
#